data_AF-A0A9D1SD85-F1
#
_entry.id   AF-A0A9D1SD85-F1
#
_cell.length_a   1.000
_cell.length_b   1.000
_cell.length_c   1.000
_cell.angle_alpha   90.00
_cell.angle_beta   90.00
_cell.angle_gamma   90.00
#
_symmetry.space_group_name_H-M   'P 1'
#
loop_
_entity.id
_entity.type
_entity.pdbx_description
1 polymer ?
#
loop_
_entity_poly.entity_id
_entity_poly.type
_entity_poly.pdbx_seq_one_letter_code
_entity_poly.pdbx_strand_id
1 'polypeptide(L)'
;MNWIENLLFAPESVAHTVLLYSFVIALGVYLGKQKFLGVSLGVTFVLFVGIVAGHFGFVGEKNIMHFLQEFGLILFVYSIGLQVGPGFFSSFKKGGMRLNMLACAIVGLNLLVVLIIYLFAHERIDMPMLVGVLSGAVTNTPGLGAAQQTLAQLNYDGKLDVVPEIASGYAAAYPLGVIGIIGTMLIVRALFKIKLEKEAEEIEKEAQANILKPHVLTFRVENPLIFGQTVEK
;
A
#
# COMPACT_ATOMS: atom_id res chain seq x y z
N MET A 1 29.01 27.30 -16.30
CA MET A 1 28.07 26.34 -16.92
C MET A 1 27.87 25.17 -15.96
N ASN A 2 27.52 25.45 -14.70
CA ASN A 2 27.55 24.44 -13.63
C ASN A 2 26.14 24.07 -13.15
N TRP A 3 25.11 24.57 -13.83
CA TRP A 3 23.72 24.34 -13.43
C TRP A 3 23.28 22.90 -13.69
N ILE A 4 23.78 22.25 -14.76
CA ILE A 4 23.51 20.83 -15.05
C ILE A 4 24.23 19.93 -14.05
N GLU A 5 25.50 20.22 -13.74
CA GLU A 5 26.24 19.46 -12.71
C GLU A 5 25.62 19.65 -11.33
N ASN A 6 25.22 20.87 -10.96
CA ASN A 6 24.50 21.11 -9.70
C ASN A 6 23.10 20.48 -9.69
N LEU A 7 22.42 20.39 -10.84
CA LEU A 7 21.13 19.71 -10.94
C LEU A 7 21.28 18.19 -10.79
N LEU A 8 22.33 17.61 -11.35
CA LEU A 8 22.55 16.16 -11.36
C LEU A 8 23.31 15.64 -10.13
N PHE A 9 24.09 16.48 -9.45
CA PHE A 9 25.02 16.04 -8.41
C PHE A 9 25.06 16.91 -7.15
N ALA A 10 24.22 17.96 -7.01
CA ALA A 10 24.10 18.67 -5.73
C ALA A 10 22.96 18.08 -4.88
N PRO A 11 23.25 17.29 -3.82
CA PRO A 11 22.23 16.62 -3.01
C PRO A 11 21.31 17.60 -2.27
N GLU A 12 21.85 18.79 -1.96
CA GLU A 12 21.17 19.88 -1.25
C GLU A 12 20.11 20.61 -2.12
N SER A 13 20.05 20.32 -3.42
CA SER A 13 19.12 21.00 -4.34
C SER A 13 17.75 20.32 -4.38
N VAL A 14 16.70 21.12 -4.22
CA VAL A 14 15.30 20.68 -4.40
C VAL A 14 15.11 20.05 -5.78
N ALA A 15 15.70 20.66 -6.81
CA ALA A 15 15.58 20.21 -8.19
C ALA A 15 16.24 18.83 -8.41
N HIS A 16 17.37 18.58 -7.75
CA HIS A 16 18.03 17.27 -7.76
C HIS A 16 17.14 16.19 -7.13
N THR A 17 16.59 16.47 -5.94
CA THR A 17 15.73 15.52 -5.23
C THR A 17 14.47 15.17 -6.03
N VAL A 18 13.79 16.18 -6.61
CA VAL A 18 12.61 15.95 -7.45
C VAL A 18 12.95 15.13 -8.70
N LEU A 19 14.06 15.45 -9.37
CA LEU A 19 14.50 14.72 -10.57
C LEU A 19 14.86 13.27 -10.23
N LEU A 20 15.61 13.06 -9.14
CA LEU A 20 15.96 11.74 -8.63
C LEU A 20 14.72 10.88 -8.39
N TYR A 21 13.76 11.39 -7.62
CA TYR A 21 12.53 10.65 -7.30
C TYR A 21 11.69 10.38 -8.55
N SER A 22 11.58 11.37 -9.46
CA SER A 22 10.87 11.19 -10.73
C SER A 22 11.49 10.06 -11.56
N PHE A 23 12.81 10.01 -11.63
CA PHE A 23 13.55 8.97 -12.33
C PHE A 23 13.36 7.59 -11.67
N VAL A 24 13.56 7.49 -10.35
CA VAL A 24 13.40 6.24 -9.59
C VAL A 24 11.97 5.69 -9.73
N ILE A 25 10.95 6.55 -9.60
CA ILE A 25 9.55 6.16 -9.75
C ILE A 25 9.25 5.74 -11.19
N ALA A 26 9.66 6.53 -12.18
CA ALA A 26 9.41 6.22 -13.59
C ALA A 26 10.07 4.90 -14.01
N LEU A 27 11.35 4.71 -13.66
CA LEU A 27 12.08 3.49 -13.95
C LEU A 27 11.50 2.29 -13.19
N GLY A 28 11.18 2.46 -11.90
CA GLY A 28 10.57 1.41 -11.09
C GLY A 28 9.21 0.97 -11.61
N VAL A 29 8.34 1.90 -11.98
CA VAL A 29 7.04 1.57 -12.58
C VAL A 29 7.21 0.91 -13.96
N TYR A 30 8.16 1.39 -14.77
CA TYR A 30 8.45 0.80 -16.07
C TYR A 30 8.91 -0.66 -15.96
N LEU A 31 9.88 -0.93 -15.08
CA LEU A 31 10.37 -2.28 -14.80
C LEU A 31 9.28 -3.15 -14.16
N GLY A 32 8.48 -2.58 -13.27
CA GLY A 32 7.38 -3.26 -12.59
C GLY A 32 6.28 -3.78 -13.51
N LYS A 33 6.05 -3.11 -14.64
CA LYS A 33 5.07 -3.55 -15.65
C LYS A 33 5.51 -4.76 -16.46
N GLN A 34 6.81 -5.07 -16.48
CA GLN A 34 7.32 -6.25 -17.17
C GLN A 34 6.86 -7.51 -16.42
N LYS A 35 6.28 -8.45 -17.16
CA LYS A 35 5.84 -9.73 -16.61
C LYS A 35 6.98 -10.72 -16.70
N PHE A 36 7.36 -11.31 -15.57
CA PHE A 36 8.29 -12.42 -15.53
C PHE A 36 7.54 -13.67 -15.05
N LEU A 37 7.57 -14.76 -15.83
CA LEU A 37 6.82 -15.99 -15.54
C LEU A 37 5.30 -15.78 -15.34
N GLY A 38 4.71 -14.79 -16.04
CA GLY A 38 3.28 -14.46 -15.93
C GLY A 38 2.89 -13.67 -14.69
N VAL A 39 3.83 -13.40 -13.77
CA VAL A 39 3.64 -12.58 -12.57
C VAL A 39 4.34 -11.23 -12.76
N SER A 40 3.69 -10.14 -12.36
CA SER A 40 4.29 -8.81 -12.31
C SER A 40 4.34 -8.39 -10.84
N LEU A 41 5.49 -7.88 -10.41
CA LEU A 41 5.64 -7.33 -9.07
C LEU A 41 5.05 -5.92 -8.96
N GLY A 42 4.67 -5.29 -10.08
CA GLY A 42 3.99 -4.01 -10.10
C GLY A 42 4.79 -2.88 -9.45
N VAL A 43 4.12 -2.05 -8.64
CA VAL A 43 4.70 -0.85 -8.01
C VAL A 43 5.83 -1.18 -7.02
N THR A 44 5.91 -2.42 -6.54
CA THR A 44 7.02 -2.91 -5.70
C THR A 44 8.40 -2.69 -6.35
N PHE A 45 8.51 -2.71 -7.69
CA PHE A 45 9.80 -2.45 -8.35
C PHE A 45 10.37 -1.06 -8.08
N VAL A 46 9.53 -0.08 -7.71
CA VAL A 46 9.99 1.24 -7.29
C VAL A 46 10.87 1.16 -6.04
N LEU A 47 10.56 0.26 -5.09
CA LEU A 47 11.40 0.04 -3.91
C LEU A 47 12.77 -0.49 -4.30
N PHE A 48 12.85 -1.50 -5.18
CA PHE A 48 14.12 -2.08 -5.60
C PHE A 48 15.00 -1.07 -6.34
N VAL A 49 14.41 -0.30 -7.25
CA VAL A 49 15.15 0.78 -7.94
C VAL A 49 15.62 1.84 -6.94
N GLY A 50 14.80 2.18 -5.94
CA GLY A 50 15.18 3.10 -4.87
C GLY A 50 16.35 2.59 -4.02
N ILE A 51 16.36 1.30 -3.65
CA ILE A 51 17.48 0.68 -2.91
C ILE A 51 18.76 0.73 -3.73
N VAL A 52 18.70 0.41 -5.03
CA VAL A 52 19.86 0.47 -5.93
C VAL A 52 20.36 1.91 -6.08
N ALA A 53 19.46 2.87 -6.29
CA ALA A 53 19.82 4.29 -6.37
C ALA A 53 20.47 4.79 -5.07
N GLY A 54 19.91 4.43 -3.92
CA GLY A 54 20.47 4.75 -2.61
C GLY A 54 21.84 4.11 -2.38
N HIS A 55 22.06 2.88 -2.86
CA HIS A 55 23.36 2.20 -2.78
C HIS A 55 24.47 2.95 -3.53
N PHE A 56 24.14 3.59 -4.67
CA PHE A 56 25.09 4.43 -5.41
C PHE A 56 25.24 5.86 -4.85
N GLY A 57 24.65 6.15 -3.70
CA GLY A 57 24.76 7.46 -3.04
C GLY A 57 23.82 8.53 -3.61
N PHE A 58 22.87 8.16 -4.46
CA PHE A 58 21.84 9.10 -4.92
C PHE A 58 20.77 9.25 -3.83
N VAL A 59 21.00 10.19 -2.93
CA VAL A 59 20.12 10.50 -1.79
C VAL A 59 19.66 11.95 -1.90
N GLY A 60 18.36 12.18 -1.69
CA GLY A 60 17.78 13.52 -1.68
C GLY A 60 18.05 14.27 -0.38
N GLU A 61 17.68 15.55 -0.37
CA GLU A 61 17.73 16.39 0.82
C GLU A 61 16.72 15.88 1.88
N LYS A 62 17.14 15.81 3.15
CA LYS A 62 16.39 15.14 4.23
C LYS A 62 15.02 15.76 4.50
N ASN A 63 14.90 17.09 4.50
CA ASN A 63 13.63 17.77 4.77
C ASN A 63 12.63 17.51 3.64
N ILE A 64 13.09 17.51 2.38
CA ILE A 64 12.25 17.17 1.23
C ILE A 64 11.81 15.71 1.29
N MET A 65 12.72 14.78 1.64
CA MET A 65 12.38 13.37 1.81
C MET A 65 11.29 13.18 2.87
N HIS A 66 11.44 13.82 4.03
CA HIS A 66 10.45 13.77 5.11
C HIS A 66 9.10 14.34 4.65
N PHE A 67 9.11 15.50 4.01
CA PHE A 67 7.91 16.13 3.46
C PHE A 67 7.20 15.23 2.43
N LEU A 68 7.94 14.66 1.46
CA LEU A 68 7.37 13.76 0.45
C LEU A 68 6.76 12.50 1.08
N GLN A 69 7.41 11.94 2.11
CA GLN A 69 6.91 10.76 2.83
C GLN A 69 5.60 11.07 3.55
N GLU A 70 5.54 12.14 4.33
CA GLU A 70 4.32 12.53 5.06
C GLU A 70 3.19 12.92 4.10
N PHE A 71 3.51 13.74 3.10
CA PHE A 71 2.53 14.17 2.11
C PHE A 71 1.97 12.97 1.32
N GLY A 72 2.85 12.07 0.87
CA GLY A 72 2.45 10.83 0.18
C GLY A 72 1.59 9.93 1.07
N LEU A 73 1.94 9.77 2.34
CA LEU A 73 1.18 8.99 3.31
C LEU A 73 -0.22 9.59 3.54
N ILE A 74 -0.33 10.91 3.68
CA ILE A 74 -1.62 11.61 3.84
C ILE A 74 -2.50 11.37 2.62
N LEU A 75 -1.96 11.57 1.41
CA LEU A 75 -2.70 11.34 0.17
C LEU A 75 -3.15 9.88 0.05
N PHE A 76 -2.29 8.93 0.44
CA PHE A 76 -2.61 7.51 0.41
C PHE A 76 -3.75 7.17 1.39
N VAL A 77 -3.64 7.56 2.66
CA VAL A 77 -4.65 7.30 3.69
C VAL A 77 -5.98 7.98 3.33
N TYR A 78 -5.92 9.22 2.84
CA TYR A 78 -7.10 9.96 2.37
C TYR A 78 -7.79 9.25 1.20
N SER A 79 -7.03 8.80 0.20
CA SER A 79 -7.57 8.08 -0.96
C SER A 79 -8.25 6.79 -0.56
N ILE A 80 -7.62 6.00 0.32
CA ILE A 80 -8.23 4.78 0.86
C ILE A 80 -9.50 5.14 1.64
N GLY A 81 -9.46 6.15 2.51
CA GLY A 81 -10.61 6.60 3.29
C GLY A 81 -11.81 7.00 2.44
N LEU A 82 -11.60 7.72 1.33
CA LEU A 82 -12.66 8.06 0.39
C LEU A 82 -13.20 6.84 -0.38
N GLN A 83 -12.33 5.93 -0.82
CA GLN A 83 -12.74 4.74 -1.58
C GLN A 83 -13.54 3.75 -0.73
N VAL A 84 -13.08 3.50 0.50
CA VAL A 84 -13.69 2.49 1.39
C VAL A 84 -14.79 3.06 2.30
N GLY A 85 -14.85 4.39 2.45
CA GLY A 85 -15.80 5.09 3.34
C GLY A 85 -17.28 4.78 3.08
N PRO A 86 -17.79 4.92 1.84
CA PRO A 86 -19.20 4.67 1.53
C PRO A 86 -19.66 3.22 1.81
N GLY A 87 -18.74 2.26 1.73
CA GLY A 87 -18.99 0.83 1.97
C GLY A 87 -18.75 0.36 3.40
N PHE A 88 -18.25 1.21 4.29
CA PHE A 88 -17.79 0.80 5.62
C PHE A 88 -18.91 0.17 6.47
N PHE A 89 -20.01 0.89 6.67
CA PHE A 89 -21.12 0.42 7.53
C PHE A 89 -21.92 -0.73 6.92
N SER A 90 -22.06 -0.76 5.59
CA SER A 90 -22.75 -1.87 4.90
C SER A 90 -21.92 -3.16 4.98
N SER A 91 -20.59 -3.06 4.89
CA SER A 91 -19.67 -4.18 5.09
C SER A 91 -19.76 -4.74 6.50
N PHE A 92 -19.85 -3.89 7.54
CA PHE A 92 -20.03 -4.34 8.93
C PHE A 92 -21.27 -5.22 9.13
N LYS A 93 -22.39 -4.87 8.47
CA LYS A 93 -23.65 -5.62 8.56
C LYS A 93 -23.63 -6.94 7.80
N LYS A 94 -22.86 -7.04 6.71
CA LYS A 94 -22.74 -8.24 5.85
C LYS A 94 -21.51 -9.08 6.22
N GLY A 95 -21.42 -9.54 7.47
CA GLY A 95 -20.31 -10.40 7.91
C GLY A 95 -18.98 -9.68 8.17
N GLY A 96 -18.94 -8.35 8.03
CA GLY A 96 -17.74 -7.53 8.28
C GLY A 96 -17.20 -7.65 9.71
N MET A 97 -18.05 -7.97 10.70
CA MET A 97 -17.57 -8.23 12.07
C MET A 97 -16.64 -9.45 12.13
N ARG A 98 -16.91 -10.52 11.37
CA ARG A 98 -16.02 -11.69 11.30
C ARG A 98 -14.70 -11.33 10.62
N LEU A 99 -14.76 -10.60 9.52
CA LEU A 99 -13.58 -10.12 8.80
C LEU A 99 -12.72 -9.20 9.68
N ASN A 100 -13.34 -8.33 10.48
CA ASN A 100 -12.63 -7.45 11.40
C ASN A 100 -11.97 -8.23 12.55
N MET A 101 -12.65 -9.24 13.12
CA MET A 101 -12.04 -10.11 14.14
C MET A 101 -10.85 -10.90 13.56
N LEU A 102 -10.96 -11.40 12.34
CA LEU A 102 -9.85 -12.04 11.62
C LEU A 102 -8.69 -11.05 11.42
N ALA A 103 -8.96 -9.83 10.99
CA ALA A 103 -7.95 -8.79 10.83
C ALA A 103 -7.25 -8.46 12.16
N CYS A 104 -8.00 -8.28 13.25
CA CYS A 104 -7.45 -8.07 14.58
C CYS A 104 -6.59 -9.26 15.04
N ALA A 105 -7.01 -10.50 14.78
CA ALA A 105 -6.23 -11.69 15.10
C ALA A 105 -4.92 -11.73 14.32
N ILE A 106 -4.93 -11.39 13.03
CA ILE A 106 -3.72 -11.29 12.19
C ILE A 106 -2.78 -10.22 12.72
N VAL A 107 -3.29 -9.03 13.05
CA VAL A 107 -2.48 -7.95 13.65
C VAL A 107 -1.88 -8.40 14.99
N GLY A 108 -2.68 -9.04 15.85
CA GLY A 108 -2.20 -9.58 17.12
C GLY A 108 -1.13 -10.66 16.95
N LEU A 109 -1.29 -11.56 15.97
CA LEU A 109 -0.29 -12.57 15.64
C LEU A 109 1.01 -11.93 15.16
N ASN A 110 0.94 -10.91 14.30
CA ASN A 110 2.11 -10.19 13.82
C ASN A 110 2.88 -9.52 14.98
N LEU A 111 2.17 -8.89 15.93
CA LEU A 111 2.78 -8.32 17.14
C LEU A 111 3.42 -9.40 18.01
N LEU A 112 2.74 -10.53 18.20
CA LEU A 112 3.25 -11.66 18.97
C LEU A 112 4.54 -12.20 18.35
N VAL A 113 4.60 -12.39 17.03
CA VAL A 113 5.81 -12.83 16.33
C VAL A 113 6.97 -11.87 16.55
N VAL A 114 6.73 -10.56 16.44
CA VAL A 114 7.76 -9.54 16.67
C VAL A 114 8.23 -9.53 18.11
N LEU A 115 7.32 -9.66 19.08
CA LEU A 115 7.68 -9.76 20.50
C LEU A 115 8.51 -11.00 20.79
N ILE A 116 8.18 -12.15 20.20
CA ILE A 116 9.00 -13.36 20.29
C ILE A 116 10.41 -13.07 19.76
N ILE A 117 10.52 -12.51 18.56
CA ILE A 117 11.83 -12.17 17.96
C ILE A 117 12.60 -11.22 18.89
N TYR A 118 11.94 -10.20 19.43
CA TYR A 118 12.55 -9.28 20.37
C TYR A 118 13.09 -10.01 21.61
N LEU A 119 12.31 -10.88 22.25
CA LEU A 119 12.78 -11.60 23.44
C LEU A 119 14.06 -12.42 23.18
N PHE A 120 14.16 -13.07 22.01
CA PHE A 120 15.32 -13.89 21.65
C PHE A 120 16.50 -13.10 21.08
N ALA A 121 16.28 -11.90 20.53
CA ALA A 121 17.29 -11.13 19.80
C ALA A 121 17.47 -9.69 20.29
N HIS A 122 16.93 -9.33 21.46
CA HIS A 122 16.97 -7.95 21.99
C HIS A 122 18.40 -7.41 22.16
N GLU A 123 19.39 -8.27 22.38
CA GLU A 123 20.80 -7.88 22.48
C GLU A 123 21.45 -7.58 21.11
N ARG A 124 20.80 -7.95 20.01
CA ARG A 124 21.36 -7.90 18.64
C ARG A 124 20.58 -7.03 17.67
N ILE A 125 19.30 -6.76 17.93
CA ILE A 125 18.42 -6.04 17.01
C ILE A 125 17.63 -4.97 17.78
N ASP A 126 17.79 -3.72 17.34
CA ASP A 126 17.07 -2.61 17.92
C ASP A 126 15.57 -2.67 17.59
N MET A 127 14.75 -2.21 18.54
CA MET A 127 13.28 -2.17 18.37
C MET A 127 12.81 -1.42 17.10
N PRO A 128 13.38 -0.26 16.72
CA PRO A 128 13.03 0.44 15.48
C PRO A 128 13.29 -0.40 14.23
N MET A 129 14.37 -1.18 14.20
CA MET A 129 14.69 -2.10 13.11
C MET A 129 13.65 -3.21 13.03
N LEU A 130 13.23 -3.78 14.17
CA LEU A 130 12.15 -4.78 14.22
C LEU A 130 10.81 -4.23 13.74
N VAL A 131 10.48 -2.98 14.06
CA VAL A 131 9.27 -2.32 13.55
C VAL A 131 9.37 -2.10 12.04
N GLY A 132 10.54 -1.73 11.52
CA GLY A 132 10.82 -1.67 10.08
C GLY A 132 10.62 -3.04 9.41
N VAL A 133 11.19 -4.10 9.97
CA VAL A 133 11.04 -5.49 9.50
C VAL A 133 9.59 -5.93 9.53
N LEU A 134 8.85 -5.64 10.60
CA LEU A 134 7.42 -5.95 10.70
C LEU A 134 6.65 -5.29 9.56
N SER A 135 6.80 -3.98 9.40
CA SER A 135 6.12 -3.21 8.35
C SER A 135 6.50 -3.70 6.94
N GLY A 136 7.76 -4.11 6.72
CA GLY A 136 8.21 -4.70 5.47
C GLY A 136 7.62 -6.08 5.21
N ALA A 137 7.73 -6.99 6.18
CA ALA A 137 7.28 -8.38 6.08
C ALA A 137 5.77 -8.50 5.85
N VAL A 138 4.98 -7.64 6.50
CA VAL A 138 3.52 -7.59 6.31
C VAL A 138 3.09 -6.64 5.19
N THR A 139 4.04 -6.07 4.44
CA THR A 139 3.81 -5.12 3.34
C THR A 139 2.97 -3.89 3.75
N ASN A 140 3.05 -3.49 5.02
CA ASN A 140 2.27 -2.42 5.61
C ASN A 140 3.05 -1.09 5.61
N THR A 141 3.19 -0.49 4.43
CA THR A 141 3.85 0.81 4.25
C THR A 141 3.26 1.96 5.09
N PRO A 142 1.93 2.11 5.30
CA PRO A 142 1.43 3.14 6.20
C PRO A 142 1.80 2.88 7.67
N GLY A 143 1.97 1.61 8.07
CA GLY A 143 2.53 1.25 9.37
C GLY A 143 3.95 1.73 9.57
N LEU A 144 4.79 1.68 8.52
CA LEU A 144 6.15 2.25 8.56
C LEU A 144 6.11 3.77 8.78
N GLY A 145 5.24 4.48 8.04
CA GLY A 145 5.10 5.93 8.18
C GLY A 145 4.63 6.35 9.57
N ALA A 146 3.65 5.64 10.14
CA ALA A 146 3.19 5.88 11.51
C ALA A 146 4.30 5.63 12.56
N ALA A 147 5.12 4.60 12.37
CA ALA A 147 6.25 4.31 13.23
C ALA A 147 7.33 5.40 13.15
N GLN A 148 7.66 5.86 11.93
CA GLN A 148 8.57 6.98 11.67
C GLN A 148 8.13 8.25 12.40
N GLN A 149 6.84 8.60 12.28
CA GLN A 149 6.27 9.77 12.93
C GLN A 149 6.35 9.66 14.47
N THR A 150 6.08 8.47 15.01
CA THR A 150 6.18 8.21 16.46
C THR A 150 7.63 8.36 16.95
N LEU A 151 8.61 7.84 16.20
CA LEU A 151 10.03 7.98 16.55
C LEU A 151 10.49 9.44 16.49
N ALA A 152 10.03 10.20 15.49
CA ALA A 152 10.31 11.63 15.39
C ALA A 152 9.74 12.42 16.58
N GLN A 153 8.51 12.09 17.01
CA GLN A 153 7.90 12.70 18.20
C GLN A 153 8.67 12.36 19.49
N LEU A 154 9.09 11.11 19.66
CA LEU A 154 9.88 10.69 20.82
C LEU A 154 11.26 11.39 20.87
N ASN A 155 11.87 11.64 19.71
CA ASN A 155 13.10 12.43 19.60
C ASN A 155 12.85 13.90 19.94
N TYR A 156 11.73 14.48 19.48
CA TYR A 156 11.34 15.85 19.84
C TYR A 156 11.07 16.01 21.35
N ASP A 157 10.46 15.00 21.98
CA ASP A 157 10.24 14.93 23.43
C ASP A 157 11.54 14.72 24.25
N GLY A 158 12.70 14.60 23.60
CA GLY A 158 13.99 14.35 24.25
C GLY A 158 14.12 12.94 24.84
N LYS A 159 13.26 11.99 24.44
CA LYS A 159 13.33 10.59 24.86
C LYS A 159 14.25 9.75 23.97
N LEU A 160 14.64 10.28 22.83
CA LEU A 160 15.62 9.71 21.89
C LEU A 160 16.59 10.81 21.48
N ASP A 161 17.89 10.51 21.46
CA ASP A 161 18.94 11.42 21.00
C ASP A 161 19.11 11.43 19.47
N VAL A 162 18.75 10.32 18.82
CA VAL A 162 18.86 10.13 17.37
C VAL A 162 17.64 9.34 16.89
N VAL A 163 17.06 9.74 15.76
CA VAL A 163 16.00 8.96 15.09
C VAL A 163 16.65 7.74 14.41
N PRO A 164 16.34 6.51 14.87
CA PRO A 164 16.94 5.30 14.35
C PRO A 164 16.41 4.97 12.94
N GLU A 165 17.29 4.43 12.10
CA GLU A 165 17.00 4.19 10.69
C GLU A 165 16.14 2.92 10.49
N ILE A 166 14.82 3.08 10.48
CA ILE A 166 13.87 1.96 10.32
C ILE A 166 13.71 1.48 8.87
N ALA A 167 14.15 2.30 7.90
CA ALA A 167 13.96 2.04 6.47
C ALA A 167 14.76 0.83 5.99
N SER A 168 15.92 0.58 6.60
CA SER A 168 16.79 -0.57 6.29
C SER A 168 16.10 -1.90 6.58
N GLY A 169 15.41 -2.02 7.73
CA GLY A 169 14.65 -3.21 8.11
C GLY A 169 13.47 -3.46 7.17
N TYR A 170 12.77 -2.39 6.79
CA TYR A 170 11.71 -2.46 5.78
C TYR A 170 12.24 -2.94 4.43
N ALA A 171 13.33 -2.32 3.94
CA ALA A 171 13.94 -2.65 2.66
C ALA A 171 14.42 -4.11 2.58
N ALA A 172 14.92 -4.66 3.69
CA ALA A 172 15.36 -6.05 3.76
C ALA A 172 14.17 -7.03 3.82
N ALA A 173 13.13 -6.71 4.58
CA ALA A 173 12.01 -7.63 4.81
C ALA A 173 10.96 -7.63 3.69
N TYR A 174 10.76 -6.50 3.02
CA TYR A 174 9.71 -6.33 2.01
C TYR A 174 9.82 -7.30 0.81
N PRO A 175 11.00 -7.52 0.20
CA PRO A 175 11.16 -8.50 -0.88
C PRO A 175 10.74 -9.91 -0.46
N LEU A 176 11.13 -10.32 0.76
CA LEU A 176 10.77 -11.62 1.32
C LEU A 176 9.27 -11.72 1.60
N GLY A 177 8.66 -10.64 2.09
CA GLY A 177 7.21 -10.56 2.30
C GLY A 177 6.43 -10.75 1.00
N VAL A 178 6.83 -10.06 -0.07
CA VAL A 178 6.19 -10.19 -1.40
C VAL A 178 6.34 -11.59 -1.96
N ILE A 179 7.54 -12.17 -1.91
CA ILE A 179 7.78 -13.55 -2.36
C ILE A 179 6.95 -14.54 -1.53
N GLY A 180 6.87 -14.34 -0.22
CA GLY A 180 6.09 -15.18 0.69
C GLY A 180 4.59 -15.13 0.40
N ILE A 181 4.02 -13.93 0.21
CA ILE A 181 2.60 -13.75 -0.12
C ILE A 181 2.27 -14.36 -1.48
N ILE A 182 3.07 -14.09 -2.50
CA ILE A 182 2.87 -14.66 -3.84
C ILE A 182 3.01 -16.19 -3.79
N GLY A 183 4.05 -16.71 -3.15
CA GLY A 183 4.28 -18.14 -3.00
C GLY A 183 3.13 -18.84 -2.28
N THR A 184 2.65 -18.27 -1.18
CA THR A 184 1.49 -18.79 -0.42
C THR A 184 0.23 -18.79 -1.30
N MET A 185 -0.03 -17.70 -2.04
CA MET A 185 -1.15 -17.63 -2.97
C MET A 185 -1.08 -18.75 -4.04
N LEU A 186 0.10 -19.00 -4.60
CA LEU A 186 0.30 -20.06 -5.59
C LEU A 186 0.11 -21.46 -4.99
N ILE A 187 0.61 -21.70 -3.77
CA ILE A 187 0.45 -22.97 -3.06
C ILE A 187 -1.02 -23.24 -2.76
N VAL A 188 -1.74 -22.26 -2.18
CA VAL A 188 -3.17 -22.38 -1.89
C VAL A 188 -3.94 -22.66 -3.17
N ARG A 189 -3.66 -21.93 -4.25
CA ARG A 189 -4.29 -22.17 -5.55
C ARG A 189 -4.04 -23.59 -6.06
N ALA A 190 -2.83 -24.11 -5.94
CA ALA A 190 -2.48 -25.45 -6.39
C ALA A 190 -3.16 -26.54 -5.55
N LEU A 191 -3.16 -26.39 -4.22
CA LEU A 191 -3.77 -27.34 -3.28
C LEU A 191 -5.29 -27.42 -3.46
N PHE A 192 -5.96 -26.26 -3.58
CA PHE A 192 -7.42 -26.18 -3.71
C PHE A 192 -7.91 -26.17 -5.16
N LYS A 193 -7.00 -26.27 -6.15
CA LYS A 193 -7.30 -26.26 -7.60
C LYS A 193 -8.20 -25.09 -8.03
N ILE A 194 -7.97 -23.92 -7.46
CA ILE A 194 -8.77 -22.71 -7.70
C ILE A 194 -8.47 -22.15 -9.09
N LYS A 195 -9.52 -21.88 -9.88
CA LYS A 195 -9.43 -21.23 -11.19
C LYS A 195 -9.74 -19.74 -11.05
N LEU A 196 -8.73 -18.89 -11.20
CA LEU A 196 -8.85 -17.43 -11.07
C LEU A 196 -9.90 -16.83 -12.00
N GLU A 197 -10.06 -17.37 -13.21
CA GLU A 197 -11.07 -16.89 -14.17
C GLU A 197 -12.49 -17.05 -13.63
N LYS A 198 -12.79 -18.17 -12.96
CA LYS A 198 -14.11 -18.43 -12.38
C LYS A 198 -14.38 -17.55 -11.16
N GLU A 199 -13.39 -17.43 -10.27
CA GLU A 199 -13.47 -16.56 -9.08
C GLU A 199 -13.63 -15.09 -9.49
N ALA A 200 -12.88 -14.62 -10.49
CA ALA A 200 -13.01 -13.26 -11.00
C ALA A 200 -14.41 -13.01 -11.57
N GLU A 201 -14.97 -13.98 -12.31
CA GLU A 201 -16.33 -13.89 -12.86
C GLU A 201 -17.40 -13.88 -11.75
N GLU A 202 -17.22 -14.65 -10.67
CA GLU A 202 -18.10 -14.63 -9.50
C GLU A 202 -18.04 -13.30 -8.75
N ILE A 203 -16.83 -12.78 -8.48
CA ILE A 203 -16.66 -11.46 -7.85
C ILE A 203 -17.28 -10.36 -8.70
N GLU A 204 -17.12 -10.41 -10.03
CA GLU A 204 -17.72 -9.42 -10.93
C GLU A 204 -19.26 -9.51 -10.91
N LYS A 205 -19.83 -10.71 -10.87
CA LYS A 205 -21.28 -10.90 -10.69
C LYS A 205 -21.79 -10.34 -9.35
N GLU A 206 -21.08 -10.59 -8.26
CA GLU A 206 -21.43 -10.05 -6.94
C GLU A 206 -21.28 -8.52 -6.84
N ALA A 207 -20.23 -7.96 -7.46
CA ALA A 207 -20.02 -6.52 -7.54
C ALA A 207 -21.12 -5.85 -8.39
N GLN A 208 -21.48 -6.45 -9.51
CA GLN A 208 -22.59 -5.99 -10.35
C GLN A 208 -23.95 -6.11 -9.68
N ALA A 209 -24.14 -7.06 -8.76
CA ALA A 209 -25.37 -7.20 -7.97
C ALA A 209 -25.46 -6.19 -6.81
N ASN A 210 -24.32 -5.75 -6.25
CA ASN A 210 -24.29 -4.75 -5.17
C ASN A 210 -24.41 -3.30 -5.69
N ILE A 211 -24.07 -3.04 -6.95
CA ILE A 211 -24.33 -1.76 -7.59
C ILE A 211 -25.76 -1.82 -8.14
N LEU A 212 -26.69 -1.08 -7.53
CA LEU A 212 -28.02 -0.84 -8.08
C LEU A 212 -27.86 -0.25 -9.50
N LYS A 213 -27.87 -1.11 -10.53
CA LYS A 213 -27.84 -0.64 -11.92
C LYS A 213 -29.12 0.16 -12.14
N PRO A 214 -29.05 1.43 -12.56
CA PRO A 214 -30.23 2.13 -13.03
C PRO A 214 -30.75 1.38 -14.26
N HIS A 215 -31.86 0.68 -14.10
CA HIS A 215 -32.57 0.09 -15.23
C HIS A 215 -33.26 1.23 -15.98
N VAL A 216 -32.69 1.63 -17.11
CA VAL A 216 -33.37 2.53 -18.06
C VAL A 216 -34.44 1.71 -18.77
N LEU A 217 -35.67 1.81 -18.29
CA LEU A 217 -36.83 1.13 -18.86
C LEU A 217 -37.58 2.09 -19.78
N THR A 218 -37.91 1.64 -20.98
CA THR A 218 -38.81 2.35 -21.89
C THR A 218 -40.15 1.63 -21.88
N PHE A 219 -41.18 2.29 -21.34
CA PHE A 219 -42.54 1.77 -21.37
C PHE A 219 -43.27 2.32 -22.59
N ARG A 220 -43.90 1.43 -23.37
CA ARG A 220 -44.85 1.81 -24.41
C ARG A 220 -46.25 1.62 -23.87
N VAL A 221 -47.03 2.69 -23.81
CA VAL A 221 -48.43 2.65 -23.41
C VAL A 221 -49.27 2.35 -24.65
N GLU A 222 -49.89 1.17 -24.70
CA GLU A 222 -50.69 0.73 -25.85
C GLU A 222 -52.20 0.91 -25.65
N ASN A 223 -52.63 1.27 -24.44
CA ASN A 223 -54.05 1.41 -24.13
C ASN A 223 -54.58 2.77 -24.63
N PRO A 224 -55.53 2.80 -25.58
CA PRO A 224 -56.05 4.04 -26.15
C PRO A 224 -56.82 4.92 -25.15
N LEU A 225 -57.36 4.33 -24.08
CA LEU A 225 -58.21 5.01 -23.10
C LEU A 225 -57.44 5.95 -22.16
N ILE A 226 -56.10 5.87 -22.16
CA ILE A 226 -55.23 6.64 -21.26
C ILE A 226 -54.53 7.81 -21.97
N PHE A 227 -54.75 7.99 -23.29
CA PHE A 227 -54.18 9.12 -24.02
C PHE A 227 -54.81 10.44 -23.54
N GLY A 228 -53.95 11.38 -23.12
CA GLY A 228 -54.36 12.70 -22.63
C GLY A 228 -54.66 12.76 -21.13
N GLN A 229 -54.50 11.66 -20.40
CA GLN A 229 -54.57 11.66 -18.94
C GLN A 229 -53.23 12.09 -18.34
N THR A 230 -53.26 12.93 -17.31
CA THR A 230 -52.05 13.35 -16.59
C THR A 230 -51.64 12.24 -15.62
N VAL A 231 -50.38 11.83 -15.67
CA VAL A 231 -49.82 10.89 -14.69
C VAL A 231 -49.37 11.68 -13.46
N GLU A 232 -50.11 11.59 -12.35
CA GLU A 232 -49.61 12.05 -11.05
C GLU A 232 -48.71 10.98 -10.42
N LYS A 233 -47.70 11.45 -9.69
CA LYS A 233 -46.55 10.67 -9.23
C LYS A 233 -46.80 9.97 -7.90
#